data_AF-T1AS02-F1
#
_entry.id   AF-T1AS02-F1
#
_cell.length_a   1.000
_cell.length_b   1.000
_cell.length_c   1.000
_cell.angle_alpha   90.00
_cell.angle_beta   90.00
_cell.angle_gamma   90.00
#
_symmetry.space_group_name_H-M   'P 1'
#
loop_
_entity.id
_entity.type
_entity.pdbx_description
1 polymer ?
#
loop_
_entity_poly.entity_id
_entity_poly.type
_entity_poly.pdbx_seq_one_letter_code
_entity_poly.pdbx_strand_id
1 'polypeptide(L)'
;MNLYLSDLFQAVRGKYDTILFNLPYLPVSDSIEGSGAWDGGIDGFAVTRRFLPSAPDHLAAGGSIYMILSDLTDIDSLMREFQNLDFTLLGSENFESETIHAYELKIRR
;
A
#
# COMPACT_ATOMS: atom_id res chain seq x y z
N MET A 1 20.28 11.65 -2.74
CA MET A 1 18.91 11.14 -2.98
C MET A 1 18.93 10.46 -4.34
N ASN A 2 18.58 9.18 -4.42
CA ASN A 2 18.48 8.47 -5.69
C ASN A 2 17.02 8.48 -6.13
N LEU A 3 16.77 8.88 -7.38
CA LEU A 3 15.45 8.90 -7.99
C LEU A 3 15.44 7.93 -9.16
N TYR A 4 14.42 7.10 -9.23
CA TYR A 4 14.25 6.09 -10.27
C TYR A 4 12.89 6.25 -10.91
N LEU A 5 12.84 6.29 -12.25
CA LEU A 5 11.62 5.97 -12.97
C LEU A 5 11.49 4.44 -12.97
N SER A 6 10.45 3.92 -12.32
CA SER A 6 10.28 2.48 -12.07
C SER A 6 8.80 2.14 -11.98
N ASP A 7 8.45 0.91 -12.37
CA ASP A 7 7.20 0.28 -11.94
C ASP A 7 7.47 -0.49 -10.65
N LEU A 8 6.99 0.05 -9.53
CA LEU A 8 7.23 -0.45 -8.18
C LEU A 8 8.74 -0.75 -7.98
N PHE A 9 9.09 -1.97 -7.59
CA PHE A 9 10.46 -2.36 -7.26
C PHE A 9 11.34 -2.75 -8.46
N GLN A 10 10.87 -2.66 -9.71
CA GLN A 10 11.61 -3.18 -10.87
C GLN A 10 13.04 -2.61 -11.00
N ALA A 11 13.22 -1.30 -10.80
CA ALA A 11 14.52 -0.64 -10.82
C ALA A 11 15.13 -0.42 -9.42
N VAL A 12 14.37 -0.67 -8.36
CA VAL A 12 14.82 -0.51 -6.98
C VAL A 12 15.53 -1.78 -6.53
N ARG A 13 16.64 -1.63 -5.82
CA ARG A 13 17.47 -2.75 -5.35
C ARG A 13 17.78 -2.57 -3.87
N GLY A 14 18.07 -3.68 -3.19
CA GLY A 14 18.47 -3.69 -1.79
C GLY A 14 17.29 -3.81 -0.82
N LYS A 15 17.63 -3.75 0.48
CA LYS A 15 16.69 -3.85 1.59
C LYS A 15 16.64 -2.55 2.36
N TYR A 16 15.47 -2.21 2.87
CA TYR A 16 15.19 -0.95 3.54
C TYR A 16 14.62 -1.20 4.94
N ASP A 17 15.05 -0.39 5.91
CA ASP A 17 14.47 -0.42 7.27
C ASP A 17 13.04 0.14 7.28
N THR A 18 12.71 0.99 6.30
CA THR A 18 11.40 1.63 6.17
C THR A 18 11.01 1.77 4.71
N ILE A 19 9.77 1.39 4.40
CA ILE A 19 9.11 1.68 3.13
C ILE A 19 7.89 2.55 3.43
N LEU A 20 7.77 3.70 2.77
CA LEU A 20 6.60 4.58 2.87
C LEU A 20 5.84 4.51 1.56
N PHE A 21 4.53 4.27 1.61
CA PHE A 21 3.73 4.21 0.40
C PHE A 21 2.34 4.82 0.57
N ASN A 22 2.17 6.03 0.00
CA ASN A 22 0.85 6.58 -0.27
C ASN A 22 0.36 6.02 -1.61
N LEU A 23 -0.28 4.85 -1.56
CA LEU A 23 -0.77 4.12 -2.72
C LEU A 23 -1.99 4.84 -3.35
N PRO A 24 -2.23 4.68 -4.65
CA PRO A 24 -3.55 4.97 -5.20
C PRO A 24 -4.55 3.93 -4.65
N TYR A 25 -5.56 4.39 -3.92
CA TYR A 25 -6.45 3.53 -3.13
C TYR A 25 -7.93 3.66 -3.51
N LEU A 26 -8.31 4.56 -4.43
CA LEU A 26 -9.72 4.76 -4.76
C LEU A 26 -10.23 3.63 -5.66
N PRO A 27 -11.41 3.05 -5.36
CA PRO A 27 -12.11 2.17 -6.27
C PRO A 27 -12.55 2.90 -7.54
N VAL A 28 -12.19 2.38 -8.71
CA VAL A 28 -12.59 2.94 -10.01
C VAL A 28 -13.00 1.82 -10.96
N SER A 29 -14.19 1.92 -11.55
CA SER A 29 -14.71 0.93 -12.51
C SER A 29 -14.05 1.03 -13.88
N ASP A 30 -13.67 2.25 -14.29
CA ASP A 30 -13.13 2.56 -15.61
C ASP A 30 -11.83 3.34 -15.47
N SER A 31 -10.79 2.95 -16.22
CA SER A 31 -9.53 3.68 -16.20
C SER A 31 -9.74 5.09 -16.77
N ILE A 32 -9.36 6.09 -15.98
CA ILE A 32 -9.45 7.51 -16.35
C ILE A 32 -8.04 8.00 -16.70
N GLU A 33 -7.87 8.68 -17.83
CA GLU A 33 -6.56 9.22 -18.20
C GLU A 33 -6.06 10.21 -17.13
N GLY A 34 -4.83 10.01 -16.64
CA GLY A 34 -4.26 10.82 -15.56
C GLY A 34 -4.70 10.43 -14.15
N SER A 35 -5.46 9.34 -13.97
CA SER A 35 -5.94 8.89 -12.66
C SER A 35 -4.90 8.15 -11.81
N GLY A 36 -3.73 7.82 -12.36
CA GLY A 36 -2.76 6.92 -11.72
C GLY A 36 -2.24 7.34 -10.34
N ALA A 37 -2.46 8.59 -9.92
CA ALA A 37 -2.15 9.06 -8.58
C ALA A 37 -3.16 8.58 -7.51
N TRP A 38 -4.37 8.19 -7.90
CA TRP A 38 -5.45 7.82 -6.98
C TRP A 38 -6.22 6.56 -7.39
N ASP A 39 -6.15 6.13 -8.65
CA ASP A 39 -6.83 4.95 -9.20
C ASP A 39 -6.22 3.63 -8.67
N GLY A 40 -6.93 3.02 -7.73
CA GLY A 40 -6.60 1.72 -7.18
C GLY A 40 -7.28 0.56 -7.92
N GLY A 41 -7.91 0.79 -9.07
CA GLY A 41 -8.70 -0.21 -9.80
C GLY A 41 -10.04 -0.52 -9.15
N ILE A 42 -10.73 -1.57 -9.62
CA ILE A 42 -12.15 -1.86 -9.31
C ILE A 42 -12.49 -1.85 -7.82
N ASP A 43 -11.59 -2.34 -6.96
CA ASP A 43 -11.78 -2.40 -5.51
C ASP A 43 -10.75 -1.59 -4.71
N GLY A 44 -9.98 -0.73 -5.39
CA GLY A 44 -8.98 0.13 -4.75
C GLY A 44 -7.65 -0.55 -4.42
N PHE A 45 -7.48 -1.86 -4.69
CA PHE A 45 -6.28 -2.61 -4.28
C PHE A 45 -5.41 -3.13 -5.43
N ALA A 46 -5.64 -2.73 -6.68
CA ALA A 46 -4.88 -3.21 -7.83
C ALA A 46 -3.36 -2.98 -7.68
N VAL A 47 -2.94 -1.80 -7.21
CA VAL A 47 -1.51 -1.51 -6.96
C VAL A 47 -1.04 -2.20 -5.67
N THR A 48 -1.86 -2.19 -4.63
CA THR A 48 -1.57 -2.86 -3.35
C THR A 48 -1.27 -4.35 -3.53
N ARG A 49 -2.08 -5.06 -4.33
CA ARG A 49 -1.89 -6.50 -4.63
C ARG A 49 -0.68 -6.79 -5.49
N ARG A 50 -0.13 -5.80 -6.20
CA ARG A 50 1.16 -5.93 -6.90
C ARG A 50 2.33 -5.62 -5.97
N PHE A 51 2.14 -4.71 -5.02
CA PHE A 51 3.18 -4.24 -4.11
C PHE A 51 3.45 -5.22 -2.95
N LEU A 52 2.41 -5.62 -2.21
CA LEU A 52 2.56 -6.40 -0.97
C LEU A 52 3.26 -7.76 -1.15
N PRO A 53 3.08 -8.51 -2.25
CA PRO A 53 3.83 -9.75 -2.46
C PRO A 53 5.35 -9.55 -2.58
N SER A 54 5.80 -8.42 -3.14
CA SER A 54 7.23 -8.13 -3.37
C SER A 54 7.89 -7.29 -2.28
N ALA A 55 7.09 -6.63 -1.44
CA ALA A 55 7.62 -5.76 -0.39
C ALA A 55 8.50 -6.49 0.66
N PRO A 56 8.18 -7.72 1.12
CA PRO A 56 9.02 -8.46 2.06
C PRO A 56 10.46 -8.69 1.59
N ASP A 57 10.67 -8.90 0.28
CA ASP A 57 12.01 -9.12 -0.29
C ASP A 57 12.89 -7.86 -0.24
N HIS A 58 12.24 -6.68 -0.16
CA HIS A 58 12.88 -5.37 -0.08
C HIS A 58 12.93 -4.83 1.34
N LEU A 59 12.46 -5.59 2.34
CA LEU A 59 12.46 -5.16 3.73
C LEU A 59 13.66 -5.73 4.48
N ALA A 60 14.35 -4.89 5.24
CA ALA A 60 15.38 -5.31 6.16
C ALA A 60 14.77 -6.13 7.31
N ALA A 61 15.60 -6.91 8.01
CA ALA A 61 15.12 -7.68 9.16
C ALA A 61 14.59 -6.74 10.24
N GLY A 62 13.29 -6.85 10.57
CA GLY A 62 12.62 -5.97 11.52
C GLY A 62 12.20 -4.61 10.95
N GLY A 63 12.35 -4.39 9.64
CA GLY A 63 11.84 -3.20 8.98
C GLY A 63 10.31 -3.13 8.96
N SER A 64 9.79 -1.96 8.61
CA SER A 64 8.36 -1.66 8.55
C SER A 64 7.95 -1.08 7.20
N ILE A 65 6.73 -1.38 6.79
CA ILE A 65 6.04 -0.67 5.71
C ILE A 65 5.00 0.25 6.36
N TYR A 66 4.93 1.50 5.94
CA TYR A 66 3.86 2.42 6.32
C TYR A 66 3.06 2.79 5.08
N MET A 67 1.75 2.56 5.13
CA MET A 67 0.86 2.89 4.02
C MET A 67 -0.47 3.42 4.50
N ILE A 68 -1.14 4.16 3.62
CA ILE A 68 -2.50 4.62 3.87
C ILE A 68 -3.50 3.81 3.06
N LEU A 69 -4.69 3.61 3.63
CA LEU A 69 -5.83 2.93 3.01
C LEU A 69 -7.11 3.75 3.30
N SER A 70 -8.09 3.64 2.43
CA SER A 70 -9.39 4.32 2.56
C SER A 70 -10.48 3.37 3.02
N ASP A 71 -11.38 3.83 3.87
CA ASP A 71 -12.61 3.11 4.25
C ASP A 71 -13.61 2.92 3.10
N LEU A 72 -13.36 3.53 1.94
CA LEU A 72 -14.05 3.23 0.68
C LEU A 72 -13.69 1.85 0.10
N THR A 73 -12.72 1.16 0.70
CA THR A 73 -12.24 -0.17 0.28
C THR A 73 -12.52 -1.23 1.36
N ASP A 74 -12.59 -2.51 0.99
CA ASP A 74 -12.73 -3.62 1.94
C ASP A 74 -11.35 -3.99 2.55
N ILE A 75 -10.88 -3.15 3.47
CA ILE A 75 -9.58 -3.31 4.14
C ILE A 75 -9.50 -4.66 4.86
N ASP A 76 -10.59 -5.12 5.48
CA ASP A 76 -10.62 -6.41 6.17
C ASP A 76 -10.37 -7.57 5.19
N SER A 77 -10.88 -7.49 3.96
CA SER A 77 -10.60 -8.46 2.90
C SER A 77 -9.13 -8.45 2.50
N LEU A 78 -8.54 -7.27 2.34
CA LEU A 78 -7.11 -7.14 2.08
C LEU A 78 -6.27 -7.78 3.21
N MET A 79 -6.60 -7.51 4.48
CA MET A 79 -5.91 -8.12 5.61
C MET A 79 -6.06 -9.65 5.64
N ARG A 80 -7.22 -10.18 5.24
CA ARG A 80 -7.44 -11.63 5.10
C ARG A 80 -6.64 -12.24 3.95
N GLU A 81 -6.34 -11.48 2.90
CA GLU A 81 -5.51 -11.90 1.76
C GLU A 81 -4.02 -11.97 2.15
N PHE A 82 -3.54 -11.00 2.93
CA PHE A 82 -2.12 -10.85 3.30
C PHE A 82 -1.82 -11.24 4.76
N GLN A 83 -2.20 -12.46 5.15
CA GLN A 83 -2.05 -12.96 6.54
C GLN A 83 -0.59 -13.16 7.00
N ASN A 84 0.36 -13.12 6.06
CA ASN A 84 1.79 -13.12 6.36
C ASN A 84 2.31 -11.76 6.86
N LEU A 85 1.45 -10.73 6.85
CA LEU A 85 1.74 -9.41 7.36
C LEU A 85 0.83 -9.10 8.56
N ASP A 86 1.40 -8.44 9.56
CA ASP A 86 0.68 -7.86 10.68
C ASP A 86 0.37 -6.40 10.36
N PHE A 87 -0.91 -6.06 10.28
CA PHE A 87 -1.40 -4.71 10.09
C PHE A 87 -1.70 -4.08 11.45
N THR A 88 -1.04 -2.97 11.77
CA THR A 88 -1.27 -2.19 12.98
C THR A 88 -1.79 -0.80 12.59
N LEU A 89 -3.03 -0.48 12.97
CA LEU A 89 -3.58 0.86 12.77
C LEU A 89 -2.83 1.85 13.66
N LEU A 90 -2.20 2.84 13.03
CA LEU A 90 -1.46 3.89 13.72
C LEU A 90 -2.34 5.11 14.01
N GLY A 91 -3.31 5.37 13.15
CA GLY A 91 -4.22 6.49 13.25
C GLY A 91 -5.17 6.56 12.06
N SER A 92 -6.19 7.41 12.19
CA SER A 92 -7.19 7.64 11.17
C SER A 92 -7.49 9.12 11.11
N GLU A 93 -7.76 9.64 9.91
CA GLU A 93 -8.23 11.00 9.70
C GLU A 93 -9.52 10.95 8.88
N ASN A 94 -10.54 11.69 9.33
CA ASN A 94 -11.84 11.76 8.67
C ASN A 94 -11.87 12.95 7.71
N PHE A 95 -12.27 12.69 6.47
CA PHE A 95 -12.55 13.69 5.45
C PHE A 95 -14.05 13.66 5.11
N GLU A 96 -14.52 14.62 4.32
CA GLU A 96 -15.95 14.70 3.96
C GLU A 96 -16.45 13.47 3.18
N SER A 97 -15.56 12.76 2.47
CA SER A 97 -15.90 11.67 1.57
C SER A 97 -15.34 10.30 1.98
N GLU A 98 -14.36 10.26 2.87
CA GLU A 98 -13.66 9.04 3.27
C GLU A 98 -12.96 9.20 4.62
N THR A 99 -12.68 8.08 5.26
CA THR A 99 -11.70 7.97 6.34
C THR A 99 -10.42 7.38 5.79
N ILE A 100 -9.30 8.09 5.99
CA ILE A 100 -7.97 7.58 5.64
C ILE A 100 -7.34 6.96 6.89
N HIS A 101 -6.95 5.71 6.79
CA HIS A 101 -6.27 4.95 7.82
C HIS A 101 -4.78 4.81 7.52
N ALA A 102 -3.92 5.17 8.47
CA ALA A 102 -2.49 4.91 8.39
C ALA A 102 -2.17 3.58 9.10
N TYR A 103 -1.52 2.66 8.40
CA TYR A 103 -1.10 1.37 8.94
C TYR A 103 0.42 1.22 8.95
N GLU A 104 0.94 0.60 10.01
CA GLU A 104 2.24 -0.07 10.00
C GLU A 104 2.01 -1.54 9.63
N LEU A 105 2.77 -2.04 8.66
CA LEU A 105 2.80 -3.45 8.27
C LEU A 105 4.18 -4.04 8.62
N LYS A 106 4.17 -5.19 9.29
CA LYS A 106 5.37 -5.98 9.61
C LYS A 106 5.21 -7.41 9.12
N ILE A 107 6.32 -8.06 8.76
CA ILE A 107 6.31 -9.48 8.43
C ILE A 107 6.00 -10.26 9.71
N ARG A 108 4.92 -11.05 9.69
CA ARG A 108 4.53 -11.92 10.80
C ARG A 108 5.59 -13.00 10.99
N ARG A 109 6.04 -13.19 12.22
CA ARG A 109 7.04 -14.20 12.61
C ARG A 109 6.40 -15.52 13.02
#